data_AF-A0AA39A4S5-F1
#
_entry.id   AF-A0AA39A4S5-F1
#
_cell.length_a   1.000
_cell.length_b   1.000
_cell.length_c   1.000
_cell.angle_alpha   90.00
_cell.angle_beta   90.00
_cell.angle_gamma   90.00
#
_symmetry.space_group_name_H-M   'P 1'
#
loop_
_entity.id
_entity.type
_entity.pdbx_description
1 polymer ?
#
loop_
_entity_poly.entity_id
_entity_poly.type
_entity_poly.pdbx_seq_one_letter_code
_entity_poly.pdbx_strand_id
1 'polypeptide(L)'
;MDFAPVCVKFTNTNYSTWAFQFELFLKGKDLWGHIDGTDVEKPSTFDKSQDVGSSLSWVVLDARIMSWLLGSVEPHIVIHLQPHRSAQSMWAYLKKVYHQDNDALHFQLEHAIAMFQHGSLSIQDYYSAFFTLWHEYVDLVTADVPIAALSTIQTIHTTTRYDQFLMKLSPEYESVCSSLLNRSPVPSLDIVFGELLCEEQHLSTQAILEQSYGNSGTCFCCKEYGHIAATCPKKFCSYCKKKGHIIKECRIRPQNPTSAAHDSLSGTCSVPTPPAPDYCTP
;
A
#
# COMPACT_ATOMS: atom_id res chain seq x y z
N MET A 1 -5.86 49.91 0.34
CA MET A 1 -4.63 49.13 0.58
C MET A 1 -5.09 47.71 0.85
N ASP A 2 -5.17 46.89 -0.19
CA ASP A 2 -5.71 45.53 -0.06
C ASP A 2 -4.59 44.57 0.33
N PHE A 3 -4.22 44.59 1.60
CA PHE A 3 -3.45 43.50 2.22
C PHE A 3 -4.43 42.38 2.53
N ALA A 4 -4.89 41.65 1.52
CA ALA A 4 -5.42 40.31 1.74
C ALA A 4 -4.20 39.40 1.95
N PRO A 5 -3.96 38.88 3.17
CA PRO A 5 -2.82 38.00 3.40
C PRO A 5 -3.02 36.71 2.58
N VAL A 6 -1.94 36.23 1.97
CA VAL A 6 -1.85 34.85 1.51
C VAL A 6 -2.10 33.97 2.74
N CYS A 7 -3.09 33.07 2.65
CA CYS A 7 -3.66 32.36 3.80
C CYS A 7 -2.64 31.42 4.49
N VAL A 8 -1.64 30.94 3.76
CA VAL A 8 -0.61 30.01 4.26
C VAL A 8 0.79 30.61 4.13
N LYS A 9 1.58 30.44 5.18
CA LYS A 9 3.01 30.80 5.21
C LYS A 9 3.84 29.62 4.69
N PHE A 10 4.73 29.90 3.74
CA PHE A 10 5.69 28.94 3.21
C PHE A 10 6.78 28.65 4.23
N THR A 11 6.88 27.38 4.59
CA THR A 11 7.97 26.76 5.35
C THR A 11 8.81 25.90 4.40
N ASN A 12 9.89 25.27 4.85
CA ASN A 12 10.69 24.40 3.98
C ASN A 12 9.95 23.12 3.50
N THR A 13 8.78 22.76 4.05
CA THR A 13 8.17 21.43 3.82
C THR A 13 6.79 21.47 3.17
N ASN A 14 6.21 22.66 2.96
CA ASN A 14 4.84 22.81 2.46
C ASN A 14 4.78 23.50 1.09
N TYR A 15 5.83 23.34 0.26
CA TYR A 15 5.98 24.05 -1.01
C TYR A 15 4.77 23.91 -1.92
N SER A 16 4.28 22.70 -2.21
CA SER A 16 3.13 22.51 -3.11
C SER A 16 1.85 23.16 -2.58
N THR A 17 1.52 22.96 -1.30
CA THR A 17 0.32 23.57 -0.72
C THR A 17 0.38 25.09 -0.74
N TRP A 18 1.54 25.67 -0.42
CA TRP A 18 1.75 27.11 -0.48
C TRP A 18 1.70 27.62 -1.93
N ALA A 19 2.40 26.96 -2.85
CA ALA A 19 2.49 27.35 -4.25
C ALA A 19 1.10 27.35 -4.91
N PHE A 20 0.30 26.31 -4.68
CA PHE A 20 -1.09 26.24 -5.14
C PHE A 20 -1.93 27.42 -4.64
N GLN A 21 -1.86 27.72 -3.34
CA GLN A 21 -2.63 28.82 -2.77
C GLN A 21 -2.17 30.20 -3.26
N PHE A 22 -0.86 30.38 -3.44
CA PHE A 22 -0.28 31.62 -3.95
C PHE A 22 -0.66 31.82 -5.43
N GLU A 23 -0.62 30.76 -6.23
CA GLU A 23 -1.09 30.77 -7.62
C GLU A 23 -2.57 31.14 -7.71
N LEU A 24 -3.43 30.51 -6.90
CA LEU A 24 -4.86 30.81 -6.87
C LEU A 24 -5.13 32.27 -6.46
N PHE A 25 -4.36 32.77 -5.48
CA PHE A 25 -4.42 34.17 -5.04
C PHE A 25 -4.08 35.15 -6.18
N LEU A 26 -3.02 34.89 -6.95
CA LEU A 26 -2.64 35.73 -8.08
C LEU A 26 -3.62 35.62 -9.26
N LYS A 27 -4.10 34.42 -9.57
CA LYS A 27 -5.15 34.21 -10.59
C LYS A 27 -6.43 34.95 -10.23
N GLY A 28 -6.84 34.93 -8.95
CA GLY A 28 -7.98 35.70 -8.46
C GLY A 28 -7.81 37.22 -8.55
N LYS A 29 -6.59 37.71 -8.79
CA LYS A 29 -6.28 39.13 -8.99
C LYS A 29 -5.89 39.49 -10.43
N ASP A 30 -5.95 38.52 -11.35
CA ASP A 30 -5.51 38.68 -12.74
C ASP A 30 -4.05 39.13 -12.87
N LEU A 31 -3.17 38.60 -12.01
CA LEU A 31 -1.74 38.97 -11.93
C LEU A 31 -0.80 37.80 -12.18
N TRP A 32 -1.34 36.62 -12.51
CA TRP A 32 -0.52 35.43 -12.77
C TRP A 32 0.40 35.59 -13.99
N GLY A 33 0.04 36.48 -14.94
CA GLY A 33 0.84 36.72 -16.13
C GLY A 33 2.26 37.24 -15.85
N HIS A 34 2.46 37.91 -14.71
CA HIS A 34 3.78 38.33 -14.23
C HIS A 34 4.67 37.14 -13.81
N ILE A 35 4.08 36.00 -13.44
CA ILE A 35 4.81 34.81 -12.98
C ILE A 35 5.09 33.85 -14.14
N ASP A 36 4.10 33.58 -15.00
CA ASP A 36 4.28 32.68 -16.15
C ASP A 36 4.99 33.35 -17.34
N GLY A 37 5.13 34.68 -17.31
CA GLY A 37 5.82 35.47 -18.33
C GLY A 37 4.94 35.86 -19.53
N THR A 38 3.63 35.65 -19.43
CA THR A 38 2.67 36.13 -20.44
C THR A 38 2.49 37.65 -20.41
N ASP A 39 2.67 38.28 -19.25
CA ASP A 39 2.73 39.74 -19.09
C ASP A 39 4.18 40.22 -19.16
N VAL A 40 4.60 40.66 -20.35
CA VAL A 40 5.94 41.21 -20.56
C VAL A 40 5.97 42.70 -20.22
N GLU A 41 7.03 43.14 -19.55
CA GLU A 41 7.32 44.56 -19.37
C GLU A 41 7.36 45.25 -20.75
N LYS A 42 6.40 46.16 -20.99
CA LYS A 42 6.40 46.95 -22.22
C LYS A 42 7.61 47.90 -22.19
N PRO A 43 8.45 47.93 -23.24
CA PRO A 43 9.52 48.91 -23.34
C PRO A 43 8.91 50.30 -23.16
N SER A 44 9.53 51.13 -22.32
CA SER A 44 9.04 52.47 -22.02
C SER A 44 9.12 53.39 -23.24
N THR A 45 8.24 53.20 -24.22
CA THR A 45 7.96 54.23 -25.22
C THR A 45 7.12 55.28 -24.51
N PHE A 46 7.74 56.43 -24.27
CA PHE A 46 7.10 57.64 -23.78
C PHE A 46 6.01 58.07 -24.77
N ASP A 47 4.80 57.53 -24.63
CA ASP A 47 3.63 58.07 -25.32
C ASP A 47 2.64 58.57 -24.28
N LYS A 48 2.69 59.90 -24.07
CA LYS A 48 1.79 60.63 -23.19
C LYS A 48 0.45 60.82 -23.90
N SER A 49 -0.36 59.77 -23.98
CA SER A 49 -1.78 59.95 -24.30
C SER A 49 -2.61 58.72 -23.92
N GLN A 50 -2.91 58.56 -22.63
CA GLN A 50 -4.24 58.14 -22.17
C GLN A 50 -4.33 58.25 -20.66
N ASP A 51 -5.25 59.10 -20.21
CA ASP A 51 -5.79 59.10 -18.86
C ASP A 51 -7.19 58.45 -18.91
N VAL A 52 -7.66 57.99 -17.75
CA VAL A 52 -8.94 57.35 -17.41
C VAL A 52 -8.92 55.81 -17.38
N GLY A 53 -8.51 55.32 -16.20
CA GLY A 53 -8.56 53.93 -15.77
C GLY A 53 -7.20 53.55 -15.19
N SER A 54 -6.94 53.87 -13.92
CA SER A 54 -5.61 53.79 -13.26
C SER A 54 -5.06 52.37 -13.15
N SER A 55 -4.70 51.76 -14.28
CA SER A 55 -3.94 50.52 -14.29
C SER A 55 -2.52 50.86 -13.83
N LEU A 56 -2.10 50.22 -12.75
CA LEU A 56 -0.75 50.41 -12.21
C LEU A 56 0.27 49.97 -13.26
N SER A 57 1.39 50.68 -13.38
CA SER A 57 2.47 50.27 -14.28
C SER A 57 2.95 48.86 -13.95
N TRP A 58 3.39 48.09 -14.95
CA TRP A 58 3.90 46.73 -14.80
C TRP A 58 4.91 46.61 -13.64
N VAL A 59 5.85 47.55 -13.52
CA VAL A 59 6.85 47.60 -12.44
C VAL A 59 6.24 47.68 -11.03
N VAL A 60 5.11 48.40 -10.89
CA VAL A 60 4.40 48.54 -9.60
C VAL A 60 3.63 47.26 -9.26
N LEU A 61 3.08 46.58 -10.26
CA LEU A 61 2.45 45.27 -10.08
C LEU A 61 3.47 44.19 -9.73
N ASP A 62 4.60 44.15 -10.44
CA ASP A 62 5.70 43.22 -10.17
C ASP A 62 6.26 43.43 -8.74
N ALA A 63 6.55 44.67 -8.34
CA ALA A 63 6.97 44.99 -6.98
C ALA A 63 5.94 44.61 -5.90
N ARG A 64 4.65 44.69 -6.23
CA ARG A 64 3.57 44.25 -5.33
C ARG A 64 3.56 42.74 -5.15
N ILE A 65 3.72 41.99 -6.24
CA ILE A 65 3.80 40.53 -6.19
C ILE A 65 5.06 40.10 -5.43
N MET A 66 6.20 40.75 -5.67
CA MET A 66 7.43 40.53 -4.88
C MET A 66 7.18 40.78 -3.39
N SER A 67 6.47 41.86 -3.02
CA SER A 67 6.13 42.12 -1.62
C SER A 67 5.25 41.02 -1.02
N TRP A 68 4.30 40.46 -1.79
CA TRP A 68 3.48 39.34 -1.34
C TRP A 68 4.27 38.05 -1.21
N LEU A 69 5.19 37.77 -2.14
CA LEU A 69 6.11 36.62 -2.05
C LEU A 69 6.97 36.72 -0.78
N LEU A 70 7.63 37.87 -0.57
CA LEU A 70 8.47 38.06 0.61
C LEU A 70 7.67 37.98 1.92
N GLY A 71 6.42 38.44 1.91
CA GLY A 71 5.52 38.37 3.07
C GLY A 71 4.95 36.98 3.34
N SER A 72 4.90 36.10 2.33
CA SER A 72 4.31 34.77 2.43
C SER A 72 5.33 33.68 2.77
N VAL A 73 6.63 33.98 2.89
CA VAL A 73 7.69 33.00 3.20
C VAL A 73 8.36 33.24 4.57
N GLU A 74 9.05 32.22 5.09
CA GLU A 74 9.84 32.36 6.32
C GLU A 74 11.07 33.27 6.15
N PRO A 75 11.51 34.00 7.20
CA PRO A 75 12.58 34.99 7.09
C PRO A 75 13.91 34.46 6.55
N HIS A 76 14.26 33.19 6.81
CA HIS A 76 15.50 32.61 6.26
C HIS A 76 15.40 32.39 4.74
N ILE A 77 14.20 32.11 4.22
CA ILE A 77 13.93 31.96 2.78
C ILE A 77 14.06 33.31 2.07
N VAL A 78 13.61 34.40 2.69
CA VAL A 78 13.69 35.78 2.16
C VAL A 78 15.13 36.15 1.76
N ILE A 79 16.12 35.73 2.54
CA ILE A 79 17.55 36.01 2.29
C ILE A 79 17.97 35.48 0.91
N HIS A 80 17.46 34.31 0.53
CA HIS A 80 17.75 33.67 -0.75
C HIS A 80 17.01 34.33 -1.93
N LEU A 81 15.95 35.10 -1.67
CA LEU A 81 15.19 35.82 -2.70
C LEU A 81 15.78 37.20 -3.02
N GLN A 82 16.61 37.76 -2.14
CA GLN A 82 17.21 39.08 -2.31
C GLN A 82 17.97 39.29 -3.63
N PRO A 83 18.66 38.30 -4.24
CA PRO A 83 19.33 38.48 -5.54
C PRO A 83 18.38 38.62 -6.74
N HIS A 84 17.13 38.19 -6.60
CA HIS A 84 16.14 38.16 -7.67
C HIS A 84 15.47 39.54 -7.82
N ARG A 85 15.24 39.98 -9.07
CA ARG A 85 14.83 41.36 -9.39
C ARG A 85 13.42 41.49 -9.95
N SER A 86 12.74 40.37 -10.14
CA SER A 86 11.34 40.31 -10.57
C SER A 86 10.58 39.24 -9.81
N ALA A 87 9.25 39.35 -9.75
CA ALA A 87 8.40 38.33 -9.16
C ALA A 87 8.60 36.97 -9.85
N GLN A 88 8.69 36.97 -11.18
CA GLN A 88 8.99 35.79 -11.98
C GLN A 88 10.29 35.09 -11.53
N SER A 89 11.36 35.87 -11.37
CA SER A 89 12.67 35.30 -11.00
C SER A 89 12.69 34.75 -9.57
N MET A 90 11.96 35.38 -8.63
CA MET A 90 11.78 34.86 -7.27
C MET A 90 10.99 33.55 -7.28
N TRP A 91 9.87 33.51 -8.01
CA TRP A 91 9.05 32.30 -8.15
C TRP A 91 9.83 31.15 -8.79
N ALA A 92 10.55 31.42 -9.88
CA ALA A 92 11.37 30.41 -10.56
C ALA A 92 12.45 29.83 -9.65
N TYR A 93 13.07 30.65 -8.78
CA TYR A 93 14.03 30.15 -7.78
C TYR A 93 13.36 29.26 -6.74
N LEU A 94 12.25 29.71 -6.15
CA LEU A 94 11.51 28.92 -5.15
C LEU A 94 11.08 27.58 -5.73
N LYS A 95 10.53 27.59 -6.95
CA LYS A 95 10.19 26.38 -7.68
C LYS A 95 11.42 25.51 -7.89
N LYS A 96 12.54 26.05 -8.36
CA LYS A 96 13.75 25.26 -8.61
C LYS A 96 14.29 24.58 -7.35
N VAL A 97 14.29 25.26 -6.21
CA VAL A 97 14.92 24.77 -4.98
C VAL A 97 13.99 23.86 -4.20
N TYR A 98 12.73 24.23 -4.05
CA TYR A 98 11.81 23.54 -3.14
C TYR A 98 10.83 22.59 -3.84
N HIS A 99 10.79 22.58 -5.18
CA HIS A 99 10.19 21.46 -5.92
C HIS A 99 11.08 20.21 -5.88
N GLN A 100 12.41 20.36 -5.71
CA GLN A 100 13.33 19.22 -5.64
C GLN A 100 13.10 18.36 -4.40
N ASP A 101 12.70 18.98 -3.28
CA ASP A 101 12.32 18.24 -2.07
C ASP A 101 11.08 17.37 -2.33
N ASN A 102 10.14 17.84 -3.16
CA ASN A 102 9.00 17.04 -3.60
C ASN A 102 9.42 15.90 -4.53
N ASP A 103 10.35 16.13 -5.47
CA ASP A 103 10.83 15.07 -6.38
C ASP A 103 11.62 13.99 -5.64
N ALA A 104 12.45 14.39 -4.67
CA ALA A 104 13.19 13.46 -3.80
C ALA A 104 12.26 12.70 -2.86
N LEU A 105 11.26 13.36 -2.29
CA LEU A 105 10.22 12.73 -1.47
C LEU A 105 9.36 11.78 -2.31
N HIS A 106 9.01 12.16 -3.54
CA HIS A 106 8.28 11.31 -4.49
C HIS A 106 9.07 10.05 -4.80
N PHE A 107 10.35 10.17 -5.16
CA PHE A 107 11.24 9.03 -5.35
C PHE A 107 11.36 8.15 -4.09
N GLN A 108 11.47 8.76 -2.91
CA GLN A 108 11.52 8.03 -1.65
C GLN A 108 10.24 7.24 -1.39
N LEU A 109 9.08 7.85 -1.59
CA LEU A 109 7.77 7.23 -1.39
C LEU A 109 7.53 6.13 -2.43
N GLU A 110 7.87 6.34 -3.70
CA GLU A 110 7.81 5.31 -4.74
C GLU A 110 8.68 4.11 -4.37
N HIS A 111 9.92 4.37 -3.93
CA HIS A 111 10.82 3.31 -3.50
C HIS A 111 10.28 2.56 -2.27
N ALA A 112 9.77 3.29 -1.27
CA ALA A 112 9.18 2.72 -0.07
C ALA A 112 7.97 1.83 -0.42
N ILE A 113 7.06 2.31 -1.26
CA ILE A 113 5.90 1.54 -1.74
C ILE A 113 6.36 0.30 -2.53
N ALA A 114 7.35 0.43 -3.42
CA ALA A 114 7.87 -0.67 -4.21
C ALA A 114 8.47 -1.77 -3.32
N MET A 115 9.23 -1.40 -2.28
CA MET A 115 9.90 -2.32 -1.37
C MET A 115 9.03 -2.81 -0.22
N PHE A 116 7.86 -2.18 0.01
CA PHE A 116 6.95 -2.59 1.07
C PHE A 116 6.43 -4.01 0.87
N GLN A 117 6.41 -4.79 1.93
CA GLN A 117 5.95 -6.18 1.97
C GLN A 117 5.27 -6.43 3.32
N HIS A 118 4.29 -7.33 3.35
CA HIS A 118 3.61 -7.71 4.59
C HIS A 118 4.59 -8.25 5.65
N GLY A 119 5.50 -9.13 5.23
CA GLY A 119 6.53 -9.67 6.12
C GLY A 119 5.92 -10.40 7.32
N SER A 120 6.28 -9.97 8.52
CA SER A 120 5.82 -10.53 9.80
C SER A 120 4.91 -9.59 10.58
N LEU A 121 4.37 -8.56 9.92
CA LEU A 121 3.41 -7.64 10.55
C LEU A 121 2.08 -8.37 10.79
N SER A 122 1.26 -7.82 11.69
CA SER A 122 -0.16 -8.18 11.71
C SER A 122 -0.87 -7.59 10.49
N ILE A 123 -2.00 -8.15 10.09
CA ILE A 123 -2.83 -7.59 9.02
C ILE A 123 -3.25 -6.15 9.33
N GLN A 124 -3.51 -5.84 10.60
CA GLN A 124 -3.84 -4.48 11.03
C GLN A 124 -2.67 -3.50 10.82
N ASP A 125 -1.47 -3.86 11.29
CA ASP A 125 -0.29 -2.98 11.15
C ASP A 125 0.11 -2.83 9.68
N TYR A 126 0.03 -3.91 8.91
CA TYR A 126 0.24 -3.91 7.46
C TYR A 126 -0.70 -2.94 6.75
N TYR A 127 -2.01 -3.05 7.03
CA TYR A 127 -3.02 -2.19 6.44
C TYR A 127 -2.74 -0.72 6.76
N SER A 128 -2.51 -0.39 8.04
CA SER A 128 -2.23 0.98 8.46
C SER A 128 -0.96 1.53 7.82
N ALA A 129 0.17 0.81 7.86
CA ALA A 129 1.42 1.27 7.29
C ALA A 129 1.34 1.47 5.77
N PHE A 130 0.70 0.54 5.05
CA PHE A 130 0.51 0.66 3.61
C PHE A 130 -0.37 1.85 3.24
N PHE A 131 -1.47 2.06 3.97
CA PHE A 131 -2.37 3.19 3.71
C PHE A 131 -1.70 4.53 3.98
N THR A 132 -0.91 4.65 5.06
CA THR A 132 -0.15 5.87 5.35
C THR A 132 0.81 6.22 4.22
N LEU A 133 1.61 5.25 3.75
CA LEU A 133 2.53 5.46 2.63
C LEU A 133 1.81 5.90 1.35
N TRP A 134 0.71 5.23 1.02
CA TRP A 134 -0.09 5.58 -0.16
C TRP A 134 -0.78 6.92 -0.04
N HIS A 135 -1.20 7.31 1.16
CA HIS A 135 -1.82 8.61 1.39
C HIS A 135 -0.82 9.74 1.17
N GLU A 136 0.38 9.63 1.77
CA GLU A 136 1.47 10.59 1.56
C GLU A 136 1.85 10.70 0.08
N TYR A 137 1.91 9.57 -0.62
CA TYR A 137 2.19 9.54 -2.06
C TYR A 137 1.11 10.23 -2.90
N VAL A 138 -0.17 9.92 -2.67
CA VAL A 138 -1.29 10.52 -3.41
C VAL A 138 -1.38 12.02 -3.12
N ASP A 139 -1.21 12.44 -1.88
CA ASP A 139 -1.24 13.84 -1.50
C ASP A 139 -0.13 14.62 -2.22
N LEU A 140 1.07 14.05 -2.32
CA LEU A 140 2.19 14.64 -3.06
C LEU A 140 1.92 14.73 -4.57
N VAL A 141 1.46 13.65 -5.20
CA VAL A 141 1.25 13.58 -6.65
C VAL A 141 0.06 14.42 -7.11
N THR A 142 -0.98 14.54 -6.27
CA THR A 142 -2.20 15.27 -6.63
C THR A 142 -2.17 16.75 -6.26
N ALA A 143 -1.15 17.21 -5.52
CA ALA A 143 -1.07 18.59 -5.03
C ALA A 143 -1.13 19.65 -6.15
N ASP A 144 -0.55 19.36 -7.31
CA ASP A 144 -0.45 20.29 -8.45
C ASP A 144 -1.36 19.89 -9.64
N VAL A 145 -2.27 18.93 -9.44
CA VAL A 145 -3.14 18.41 -10.51
C VAL A 145 -4.43 19.24 -10.62
N PRO A 146 -4.81 19.71 -11.82
CA PRO A 146 -6.09 20.38 -12.04
C PRO A 146 -7.29 19.50 -11.65
N ILE A 147 -8.33 20.10 -11.05
CA ILE A 147 -9.54 19.39 -10.58
C ILE A 147 -10.16 18.50 -11.65
N ALA A 148 -10.13 18.94 -12.91
CA ALA A 148 -10.67 18.18 -14.04
C ALA A 148 -9.98 16.81 -14.28
N ALA A 149 -8.71 16.66 -13.86
CA ALA A 149 -7.93 15.43 -14.01
C ALA A 149 -7.88 14.57 -12.72
N LEU A 150 -8.29 15.13 -11.56
CA LEU A 150 -8.21 14.44 -10.27
C LEU A 150 -9.02 13.13 -10.25
N SER A 151 -10.23 13.11 -10.81
CA SER A 151 -11.09 11.92 -10.77
C SER A 151 -10.50 10.73 -11.52
N THR A 152 -9.87 10.97 -12.67
CA THR A 152 -9.21 9.92 -13.45
C THR A 152 -7.98 9.39 -12.72
N ILE A 153 -7.17 10.28 -12.15
CA ILE A 153 -5.97 9.91 -11.38
C ILE A 153 -6.35 9.13 -10.12
N GLN A 154 -7.37 9.57 -9.39
CA GLN A 154 -7.88 8.87 -8.21
C GLN A 154 -8.38 7.46 -8.55
N THR A 155 -9.04 7.29 -9.70
CA THR A 155 -9.50 5.97 -10.16
C THR A 155 -8.32 5.05 -10.42
N ILE A 156 -7.31 5.53 -11.16
CA ILE A 156 -6.09 4.75 -11.45
C ILE A 156 -5.36 4.37 -10.15
N HIS A 157 -5.11 5.33 -9.25
CA HIS A 157 -4.45 5.05 -7.98
C HIS A 157 -5.25 4.12 -7.08
N THR A 158 -6.58 4.19 -7.10
CA THR A 158 -7.42 3.26 -6.32
C THR A 158 -7.20 1.83 -6.80
N THR A 159 -7.19 1.60 -8.12
CA THR A 159 -6.90 0.29 -8.71
C THR A 159 -5.47 -0.17 -8.43
N THR A 160 -4.46 0.68 -8.70
CA THR A 160 -3.06 0.32 -8.46
C THR A 160 -2.78 0.03 -6.99
N ARG A 161 -3.36 0.81 -6.07
CA ARG A 161 -3.24 0.59 -4.63
C ARG A 161 -3.85 -0.74 -4.22
N TYR A 162 -5.03 -1.08 -4.77
CA TYR A 162 -5.68 -2.37 -4.53
C TYR A 162 -4.80 -3.54 -4.99
N ASP A 163 -4.31 -3.47 -6.23
CA ASP A 163 -3.48 -4.54 -6.81
C ASP A 163 -2.18 -4.72 -6.01
N GLN A 164 -1.51 -3.63 -5.66
CA GLN A 164 -0.29 -3.68 -4.86
C GLN A 164 -0.54 -4.19 -3.44
N PHE A 165 -1.68 -3.82 -2.82
CA PHE A 165 -2.03 -4.31 -1.49
C PHE A 165 -2.14 -5.83 -1.48
N LEU A 166 -2.79 -6.43 -2.48
CA LEU A 166 -2.91 -7.88 -2.58
C LEU A 166 -1.58 -8.55 -2.95
N MET A 167 -0.82 -7.98 -3.89
CA MET A 167 0.46 -8.53 -4.36
C MET A 167 1.54 -8.59 -3.28
N LYS A 168 1.45 -7.72 -2.27
CA LYS A 168 2.45 -7.58 -1.19
C LYS A 168 2.10 -8.33 0.07
N LEU A 169 0.96 -9.04 0.10
CA LEU A 169 0.58 -9.91 1.20
C LEU A 169 1.50 -11.14 1.27
N SER A 170 1.70 -11.63 2.48
CA SER A 170 2.48 -12.86 2.71
C SER A 170 1.80 -14.06 2.05
N PRO A 171 2.57 -15.06 1.56
CA PRO A 171 2.02 -16.20 0.81
C PRO A 171 0.96 -17.02 1.56
N GLU A 172 0.92 -16.94 2.88
CA GLU A 172 -0.09 -17.59 3.73
C GLU A 172 -1.52 -17.11 3.42
N TYR A 173 -1.66 -15.90 2.85
CA TYR A 173 -2.95 -15.29 2.50
C TYR A 173 -3.34 -15.52 1.02
N GLU A 174 -2.54 -16.25 0.24
CA GLU A 174 -2.72 -16.41 -1.21
C GLU A 174 -4.10 -16.99 -1.60
N SER A 175 -4.64 -17.87 -0.76
CA SER A 175 -5.98 -18.44 -0.93
C SER A 175 -7.06 -17.35 -0.91
N VAL A 176 -6.98 -16.42 0.06
CA VAL A 176 -7.90 -15.30 0.17
C VAL A 176 -7.68 -14.31 -0.97
N CYS A 177 -6.43 -14.00 -1.32
CA CYS A 177 -6.11 -13.16 -2.49
C CYS A 177 -6.73 -13.71 -3.78
N SER A 178 -6.57 -15.01 -4.03
CA SER A 178 -7.15 -15.70 -5.19
C SER A 178 -8.68 -15.61 -5.20
N SER A 179 -9.33 -15.77 -4.03
CA SER A 179 -10.78 -15.61 -3.92
C SER A 179 -11.21 -14.18 -4.25
N LEU A 180 -10.53 -13.18 -3.68
CA LEU A 180 -10.85 -11.76 -3.85
C LEU A 180 -10.69 -11.30 -5.31
N LEU A 181 -9.61 -11.71 -5.98
CA LEU A 181 -9.32 -11.34 -7.38
C LEU A 181 -10.37 -11.88 -8.37
N ASN A 182 -11.06 -12.97 -8.04
CA ASN A 182 -12.06 -13.59 -8.89
C ASN A 182 -13.49 -13.02 -8.68
N ARG A 183 -13.67 -12.04 -7.78
CA ARG A 183 -15.00 -11.47 -7.49
C ARG A 183 -15.39 -10.38 -8.48
N SER A 184 -16.68 -10.36 -8.82
CA SER A 184 -17.31 -9.29 -9.60
C SER A 184 -18.63 -8.89 -8.93
N PRO A 185 -18.78 -7.63 -8.46
CA PRO A 185 -17.82 -6.52 -8.56
C PRO A 185 -16.60 -6.66 -7.63
N VAL A 186 -15.53 -5.93 -7.95
CA VAL A 186 -14.32 -5.86 -7.12
C VAL A 186 -14.67 -5.31 -5.73
N PRO A 187 -14.33 -6.00 -4.63
CA PRO A 187 -14.65 -5.54 -3.28
C PRO A 187 -13.80 -4.30 -2.90
N SER A 188 -14.34 -3.43 -2.03
CA SER A 188 -13.56 -2.31 -1.49
C SER A 188 -12.45 -2.80 -0.57
N LEU A 189 -11.41 -1.98 -0.37
CA LEU A 189 -10.30 -2.30 0.53
C LEU A 189 -10.75 -2.53 1.99
N ASP A 190 -11.84 -1.89 2.43
CA ASP A 190 -12.39 -2.12 3.78
C ASP A 190 -12.98 -3.53 3.92
N ILE A 191 -13.63 -4.05 2.87
CA ILE A 191 -14.16 -5.42 2.84
C ILE A 191 -12.99 -6.41 2.83
N VAL A 192 -11.99 -6.17 1.97
CA VAL A 192 -10.77 -6.97 1.90
C VAL A 192 -10.08 -7.02 3.26
N PHE A 193 -9.95 -5.88 3.94
CA PHE A 193 -9.33 -5.79 5.25
C PHE A 193 -10.07 -6.64 6.30
N GLY A 194 -11.40 -6.56 6.34
CA GLY A 194 -12.21 -7.38 7.26
C GLY A 194 -12.06 -8.89 7.03
N GLU A 195 -11.96 -9.32 5.77
CA GLU A 195 -11.75 -10.73 5.42
C GLU A 195 -10.34 -11.22 5.80
N LEU A 196 -9.32 -10.39 5.58
CA LEU A 196 -7.95 -10.73 5.98
C LEU A 196 -7.78 -10.83 7.49
N LEU A 197 -8.47 -9.98 8.27
CA LEU A 197 -8.48 -10.11 9.74
C LEU A 197 -9.13 -11.43 10.19
N CYS A 198 -10.19 -11.85 9.51
CA CYS A 198 -10.83 -13.14 9.78
C CYS A 198 -9.86 -14.29 9.47
N GLU A 199 -9.15 -14.22 8.34
CA GLU A 199 -8.18 -15.23 7.95
C GLU A 199 -6.97 -15.27 8.90
N GLU A 200 -6.45 -14.13 9.34
CA GLU A 200 -5.37 -14.06 10.34
C GLU A 200 -5.78 -14.78 11.64
N GLN A 201 -7.02 -14.57 12.10
CA GLN A 201 -7.56 -15.26 13.26
C GLN A 201 -7.73 -16.76 13.03
N HIS A 202 -8.15 -17.16 11.82
CA HIS A 202 -8.27 -18.56 11.42
C HIS A 202 -6.91 -19.27 11.41
N LEU A 203 -5.91 -18.70 10.75
CA LEU A 203 -4.53 -19.22 10.68
C LEU A 203 -3.90 -19.33 12.07
N SER A 204 -4.09 -18.31 12.91
CA SER A 204 -3.62 -18.33 14.31
C SER A 204 -4.24 -19.49 15.10
N THR A 205 -5.55 -19.71 14.95
CA THR A 205 -6.26 -20.83 15.60
C THR A 205 -5.77 -22.18 15.08
N GLN A 206 -5.56 -22.32 13.77
CA GLN A 206 -5.03 -23.53 13.16
C GLN A 206 -3.62 -23.84 13.68
N ALA A 207 -2.73 -22.85 13.76
CA ALA A 207 -1.39 -23.02 14.30
C ALA A 207 -1.40 -23.52 15.76
N ILE A 208 -2.32 -23.01 16.60
CA ILE A 208 -2.49 -23.49 17.99
C ILE A 208 -2.93 -24.96 18.01
N LEU A 209 -3.90 -25.33 17.17
CA LEU A 209 -4.38 -26.71 17.06
C LEU A 209 -3.26 -27.65 16.59
N GLU A 210 -2.48 -27.27 15.57
CA GLU A 210 -1.37 -28.08 15.05
C GLU A 210 -0.27 -28.29 16.09
N GLN A 211 0.05 -27.27 16.89
CA GLN A 211 0.97 -27.42 18.03
C GLN A 211 0.43 -28.40 19.08
N SER A 212 -0.88 -28.43 19.30
CA SER A 212 -1.51 -29.38 20.23
C SER A 212 -1.43 -30.83 19.73
N TYR A 213 -1.45 -31.07 18.42
CA TYR A 213 -1.29 -32.40 17.82
C TYR A 213 0.18 -32.81 17.62
N GLY A 214 1.10 -31.84 17.46
CA GLY A 214 2.56 -32.04 17.40
C GLY A 214 3.19 -32.42 18.75
N ASN A 215 2.53 -32.06 19.86
CA ASN A 215 2.78 -32.69 21.15
C ASN A 215 2.17 -34.09 21.13
N SER A 216 2.89 -35.03 20.51
CA SER A 216 2.60 -36.48 20.51
C SER A 216 1.89 -36.88 21.80
N GLY A 217 0.58 -37.12 21.66
CA GLY A 217 -0.29 -37.47 22.78
C GLY A 217 0.35 -38.59 23.61
N THR A 218 0.07 -38.60 24.92
CA THR A 218 0.71 -39.53 25.87
C THR A 218 0.82 -40.92 25.29
N CYS A 219 2.02 -41.50 25.29
CA CYS A 219 2.28 -42.83 24.80
C CYS A 219 1.31 -43.82 25.46
N PHE A 220 0.52 -44.55 24.67
CA PHE A 220 -0.43 -45.53 25.23
C PHE A 220 0.24 -46.67 26.00
N CYS A 221 1.56 -46.85 25.84
CA CYS A 221 2.34 -47.88 26.53
C CYS A 221 2.85 -47.42 27.92
N CYS A 222 3.46 -46.23 28.02
CA CYS A 222 4.08 -45.75 29.27
C CYS A 222 3.43 -44.47 29.84
N LYS A 223 2.45 -43.89 29.15
CA LYS A 223 1.78 -42.61 29.47
C LYS A 223 2.71 -41.39 29.48
N GLU A 224 3.95 -41.52 29.00
CA GLU A 224 4.88 -40.41 28.83
C GLU A 224 4.67 -39.72 27.48
N TYR A 225 4.89 -38.41 27.43
CA TYR A 225 4.78 -37.60 26.22
C TYR A 225 6.01 -37.78 25.31
N GLY A 226 5.90 -37.37 24.05
CA GLY A 226 7.07 -37.27 23.14
C GLY A 226 7.29 -38.47 22.22
N HIS A 227 6.48 -39.53 22.28
CA HIS A 227 6.62 -40.70 21.41
C HIS A 227 5.35 -41.57 21.33
N ILE A 228 5.23 -42.36 20.27
CA ILE A 228 4.14 -43.33 20.07
C ILE A 228 4.51 -44.70 20.65
N ALA A 229 3.51 -45.56 20.93
CA ALA A 229 3.73 -46.89 21.51
C ALA A 229 4.69 -47.79 20.70
N ALA A 230 4.77 -47.59 19.38
CA ALA A 230 5.66 -48.35 18.49
C ALA A 230 7.15 -48.05 18.71
N THR A 231 7.50 -46.83 19.12
CA THR A 231 8.87 -46.35 19.36
C THR A 231 9.19 -46.18 20.85
N CYS A 232 8.30 -46.66 21.74
CA CYS A 232 8.48 -46.52 23.18
C CYS A 232 9.72 -47.29 23.67
N PRO A 233 10.63 -46.66 24.44
CA PRO A 233 11.77 -47.35 25.05
C PRO A 233 11.33 -48.32 26.17
N LYS A 234 10.14 -48.11 26.73
CA LYS A 234 9.53 -48.92 27.80
C LYS A 234 8.42 -49.83 27.26
N LYS A 235 8.64 -50.51 26.12
CA LYS A 235 7.62 -51.41 25.55
C LYS A 235 7.17 -52.45 26.56
N PHE A 236 5.86 -52.60 26.72
CA PHE A 236 5.23 -53.56 27.61
C PHE A 236 3.98 -54.15 26.96
N CYS A 237 3.83 -55.47 27.05
CA CYS A 237 2.69 -56.17 26.49
C CYS A 237 1.57 -56.30 27.52
N SER A 238 0.41 -55.71 27.24
CA SER A 238 -0.75 -55.75 28.13
C SER A 238 -1.37 -57.16 28.27
N TYR A 239 -1.14 -58.07 27.32
CA TYR A 239 -1.61 -59.46 27.34
C TYR A 239 -0.70 -60.37 28.18
N CYS A 240 0.57 -60.50 27.81
CA CYS A 240 1.51 -61.42 28.48
C CYS A 240 2.25 -60.81 29.67
N LYS A 241 2.06 -59.51 29.92
CA LYS A 241 2.71 -58.74 31.00
C LYS A 241 4.25 -58.77 30.95
N LYS A 242 4.86 -59.03 29.78
CA LYS A 242 6.33 -58.98 29.59
C LYS A 242 6.77 -57.69 28.90
N LYS A 243 8.00 -57.26 29.20
CA LYS A 243 8.66 -56.10 28.58
C LYS A 243 9.21 -56.44 27.18
N GLY A 244 9.47 -55.42 26.37
CA GLY A 244 10.20 -55.52 25.09
C GLY A 244 9.35 -55.60 23.83
N HIS A 245 8.03 -55.73 23.92
CA HIS A 245 7.11 -55.76 22.78
C HIS A 245 5.72 -55.24 23.16
N ILE A 246 4.90 -54.85 22.18
CA ILE A 246 3.50 -54.45 22.39
C ILE A 246 2.53 -55.61 22.16
N ILE A 247 1.27 -55.47 22.57
CA ILE A 247 0.24 -56.54 22.45
C ILE A 247 0.08 -57.11 21.03
N LYS A 248 0.31 -56.30 19.99
CA LYS A 248 0.26 -56.74 18.57
C LYS A 248 1.40 -57.71 18.20
N GLU A 249 2.54 -57.60 18.85
CA GLU A 249 3.76 -58.38 18.60
C GLU A 249 3.86 -59.59 19.56
N CYS A 250 2.82 -59.86 20.34
CA CYS A 250 2.83 -60.86 21.40
C CYS A 250 2.73 -62.29 20.83
N ARG A 251 3.83 -63.04 20.86
CA ARG A 251 3.91 -64.42 20.34
C ARG A 251 3.00 -65.44 21.03
N ILE A 252 2.55 -65.14 22.26
CA ILE A 252 1.65 -66.04 23.02
C ILE A 252 0.18 -65.61 22.96
N ARG A 253 -0.12 -64.47 22.32
CA ARG A 253 -1.49 -64.03 22.13
C ARG A 253 -2.10 -64.85 20.97
N PRO A 254 -3.24 -65.51 21.17
CA PRO A 254 -3.97 -66.15 20.09
C PRO A 254 -4.26 -65.11 19.01
N GLN A 255 -3.81 -65.35 17.77
CA GLN A 255 -4.17 -64.48 16.66
C GLN A 255 -5.69 -64.58 16.47
N ASN A 256 -6.36 -63.43 16.40
CA ASN A 256 -7.78 -63.41 16.08
C ASN A 256 -7.92 -63.91 14.63
N PRO A 257 -8.83 -64.85 14.29
CA PRO A 257 -8.91 -65.44 12.95
C PRO A 257 -9.21 -64.45 11.80
N THR A 258 -9.49 -63.18 12.12
CA THR A 258 -9.96 -62.16 11.17
C THR A 258 -8.87 -61.30 10.53
N SER A 259 -7.58 -61.51 10.76
CA SER A 259 -6.53 -60.68 10.13
C SER A 259 -5.86 -61.29 8.88
N ALA A 260 -6.34 -62.42 8.36
CA ALA A 260 -5.75 -63.08 7.19
C ALA A 260 -6.46 -62.74 5.85
N ALA A 261 -7.20 -61.63 5.78
CA ALA A 261 -7.99 -61.27 4.59
C ALA A 261 -7.59 -59.94 3.90
N HIS A 262 -6.44 -59.34 4.22
CA HIS A 262 -6.03 -58.06 3.59
C HIS A 262 -4.62 -58.02 3.02
N ASP A 263 -3.97 -59.16 2.76
CA ASP A 263 -2.73 -59.20 1.97
C ASP A 263 -2.84 -60.25 0.86
N SER A 264 -3.73 -59.99 -0.10
CA SER A 264 -3.67 -60.52 -1.47
C SER A 264 -4.73 -59.83 -2.31
N LEU A 265 -4.36 -58.70 -2.94
CA LEU A 265 -4.90 -58.24 -4.22
C LEU A 265 -4.00 -57.11 -4.73
N SER A 266 -2.86 -57.50 -5.29
CA SER A 266 -2.34 -56.78 -6.45
C SER A 266 -3.28 -57.10 -7.60
N GLY A 267 -4.26 -56.22 -7.79
CA GLY A 267 -5.22 -56.26 -8.90
C GLY A 267 -5.46 -54.84 -9.35
N THR A 268 -4.71 -54.41 -10.36
CA THR A 268 -4.91 -53.17 -11.10
C THR A 268 -6.39 -53.00 -11.46
N CYS A 269 -7.06 -52.02 -10.86
CA CYS A 269 -8.40 -51.62 -11.28
C CYS A 269 -8.26 -50.51 -12.32
N SER A 270 -8.17 -50.90 -13.60
CA SER A 270 -8.29 -49.99 -14.72
C SER A 270 -9.73 -49.49 -14.79
N VAL A 271 -9.94 -48.19 -14.57
CA VAL A 271 -11.23 -47.53 -14.80
C VAL A 271 -11.43 -47.35 -16.31
N PRO A 272 -12.56 -47.77 -16.90
CA PRO A 272 -12.86 -47.47 -18.30
C PRO A 272 -13.24 -46.00 -18.46
N THR A 273 -12.61 -45.34 -19.42
CA THR A 273 -12.92 -43.98 -19.89
C THR A 273 -14.36 -43.90 -20.40
N PRO A 274 -15.15 -42.87 -20.03
CA PRO A 274 -16.46 -42.65 -20.63
C PRO A 274 -16.34 -42.15 -22.09
N PRO A 275 -17.23 -42.57 -23.01
CA PRO A 275 -17.19 -42.15 -24.41
C PRO A 275 -17.59 -40.69 -24.58
N ALA A 276 -16.96 -40.03 -25.56
CA ALA A 276 -17.20 -38.65 -25.95
C ALA A 276 -18.62 -38.44 -26.52
N PRO A 277 -19.21 -37.23 -26.37
CA PRO A 277 -20.49 -36.91 -26.99
C PRO A 277 -20.29 -36.61 -28.49
N ASP A 278 -20.95 -37.43 -29.33
CA ASP A 278 -21.13 -37.15 -30.75
C ASP A 278 -22.07 -35.94 -30.94
N TYR A 279 -21.51 -34.86 -31.45
CA TYR A 279 -22.28 -33.76 -32.04
C TYR A 279 -22.90 -34.22 -33.36
N CYS A 280 -24.23 -34.28 -33.41
CA CYS A 280 -24.99 -34.36 -34.67
C CYS A 280 -25.86 -33.11 -34.79
N THR A 281 -25.43 -32.16 -35.62
CA THR A 281 -26.28 -31.20 -36.33
C THR A 281 -27.08 -31.94 -37.40
N PRO A 282 -28.33 -31.53 -37.69
CA PRO A 282 -28.58 -30.45 -38.64
C PRO A 282 -29.35 -29.26 -38.06
#